data_AF-A0A9N9LNF0-F1
#
_entry.id   AF-A0A9N9LNF0-F1
#
_cell.length_a   1.000
_cell.length_b   1.000
_cell.length_c   1.000
_cell.angle_alpha   90.00
_cell.angle_beta   90.00
_cell.angle_gamma   90.00
#
_symmetry.space_group_name_H-M   'P 1'
#
loop_
_entity.id
_entity.type
_entity.pdbx_description
1 polymer ?
#
loop_
_entity_poly.entity_id
_entity_poly.type
_entity_poly.pdbx_seq_one_letter_code
_entity_poly.pdbx_strand_id
1 'polypeptide(L)'
;MTELKSPYHLPPFSISPPLVNSSNPWASDESQLLALYQCPHTGAVTTRTSLLEAFSQDASKHQHTFFSPQLGHSTITSLHPDSKDKDTHTTAENEEYQDPTSSLNTYGYSPHPFTQYLTWLRKFRDSNLLTGILDPQTGMRKRKPFIISTTGPPSEIHTHLTALLTLQNEPLTLSSRQHEGEGLEVLLEINLSCPNIPGKPPPAYNPPLLLEYLIAIEEAKSSFLATRAKEKGDDAILHDIHIGLKNPPFTYTTQFTSLLSLPGFSKNISFITAVNTLGGCLLLSSLGQNALGSENGWGIGGMAGSALHPIALGNVRTLRRLLDSDEDEGLKNIKIVG
;
A
#
# COMPACT_ATOMS: atom_id res chain seq x y z
N MET A 1 -28.33 9.84 22.97
CA MET A 1 -28.25 8.65 22.11
C MET A 1 -27.10 7.82 22.65
N THR A 2 -27.38 6.65 23.20
CA THR A 2 -26.36 5.68 23.60
C THR A 2 -25.60 5.23 22.35
N GLU A 3 -24.29 5.50 22.28
CA GLU A 3 -23.42 4.90 21.27
C GLU A 3 -23.58 3.38 21.36
N LEU A 4 -24.22 2.77 20.35
CA LEU A 4 -24.15 1.33 20.18
C LEU A 4 -22.68 0.98 20.03
N LYS A 5 -22.13 0.19 20.97
CA LYS A 5 -20.79 -0.38 20.83
C LYS A 5 -20.72 -1.07 19.48
N SER A 6 -19.75 -0.69 18.66
CA SER A 6 -19.50 -1.37 17.39
C SER A 6 -19.32 -2.87 17.68
N PRO A 7 -20.03 -3.76 16.97
CA PRO A 7 -19.87 -5.22 17.13
C PRO A 7 -18.49 -5.70 16.64
N TYR A 8 -17.72 -4.81 16.03
CA TYR A 8 -16.37 -5.07 15.59
C TYR A 8 -15.33 -4.85 16.70
N HIS A 9 -14.47 -5.83 16.88
CA HIS A 9 -13.23 -5.72 17.63
C HIS A 9 -12.08 -5.35 16.68
N LEU A 10 -11.54 -4.14 16.82
CA LEU A 10 -10.40 -3.62 16.06
C LEU A 10 -9.26 -3.25 17.02
N PRO A 11 -8.34 -4.19 17.34
CA PRO A 11 -7.24 -3.90 18.25
C PRO A 11 -6.22 -2.98 17.57
N PRO A 12 -5.55 -2.07 18.30
CA PRO A 12 -4.50 -1.24 17.70
C PRO A 12 -3.40 -2.08 17.05
N PHE A 13 -3.15 -1.86 15.76
CA PHE A 13 -2.03 -2.51 15.06
C PHE A 13 -0.70 -1.84 15.39
N SER A 14 0.43 -2.54 15.19
CA SER A 14 1.77 -1.95 15.31
C SER A 14 2.73 -2.55 14.29
N ILE A 15 3.60 -1.72 13.71
CA ILE A 15 4.67 -2.17 12.81
C ILE A 15 5.99 -2.09 13.58
N SER A 16 6.57 -3.24 13.89
CA SER A 16 7.86 -3.33 14.59
C SER A 16 8.70 -4.48 14.02
N PRO A 17 9.94 -4.22 13.56
CA PRO A 17 10.60 -2.91 13.46
C PRO A 17 9.84 -1.95 12.53
N PRO A 18 10.03 -0.62 12.64
CA PRO A 18 9.25 0.40 11.92
C PRO A 18 9.70 0.55 10.46
N LEU A 19 9.97 -0.57 9.79
CA LEU A 19 10.33 -0.65 8.38
C LEU A 19 9.35 -1.58 7.68
N VAL A 20 8.85 -1.14 6.54
CA VAL A 20 7.92 -1.88 5.69
C VAL A 20 8.35 -1.68 4.26
N ASN A 21 8.17 -2.69 3.41
CA ASN A 21 8.36 -2.49 1.97
C ASN A 21 7.22 -1.61 1.42
N SER A 22 7.52 -0.78 0.44
CA SER A 22 6.47 -0.13 -0.35
C SER A 22 5.68 -1.20 -1.14
N SER A 23 4.43 -0.91 -1.50
CA SER A 23 3.75 -1.67 -2.55
C SER A 23 4.52 -1.52 -3.87
N ASN A 24 5.19 -2.59 -4.32
CA ASN A 24 6.17 -2.58 -5.42
C ASN A 24 6.30 -3.95 -6.14
N PRO A 25 7.02 -4.04 -7.28
CA PRO A 25 7.17 -5.28 -8.05
C PRO A 25 7.79 -6.48 -7.31
N TRP A 26 8.61 -6.25 -6.28
CA TRP A 26 9.21 -7.29 -5.44
C TRP A 26 8.30 -7.75 -4.29
N ALA A 27 7.01 -7.47 -4.39
CA ALA A 27 5.96 -7.96 -3.50
C ALA A 27 4.75 -8.50 -4.30
N SER A 28 5.01 -9.07 -5.48
CA SER A 28 3.99 -9.51 -6.45
C SER A 28 3.58 -10.97 -6.28
N ASP A 29 4.47 -11.84 -5.82
CA ASP A 29 4.24 -13.29 -5.79
C ASP A 29 4.42 -13.93 -4.40
N GLU A 30 3.96 -15.17 -4.26
CA GLU A 30 4.01 -15.91 -3.00
C GLU A 30 5.42 -15.96 -2.38
N SER A 31 6.45 -16.23 -3.20
CA SER A 31 7.82 -16.40 -2.72
C SER A 31 8.40 -15.09 -2.22
N GLN A 32 8.11 -13.99 -2.93
CA GLN A 32 8.50 -12.64 -2.55
C GLN A 32 7.82 -12.20 -1.25
N LEU A 33 6.52 -12.42 -1.12
CA LEU A 33 5.76 -12.10 0.09
C LEU A 33 6.29 -12.88 1.30
N LEU A 34 6.60 -14.17 1.12
CA LEU A 34 7.18 -14.97 2.19
C LEU A 34 8.58 -14.50 2.57
N ALA A 35 9.43 -14.17 1.59
CA ALA A 35 10.77 -13.64 1.84
C ALA A 35 10.73 -12.31 2.60
N LEU A 36 9.83 -11.39 2.22
CA LEU A 36 9.59 -10.14 2.94
C LEU A 36 9.07 -10.39 4.36
N TYR A 37 8.20 -11.38 4.54
CA TYR A 37 7.70 -11.76 5.85
C TYR A 37 8.81 -12.33 6.75
N GLN A 38 9.72 -13.13 6.20
CA GLN A 38 10.82 -13.75 6.94
C GLN A 38 11.99 -12.79 7.21
N CYS A 39 12.08 -11.67 6.48
CA CYS A 39 13.11 -10.66 6.69
C CYS A 39 13.04 -10.08 8.13
N PRO A 40 14.06 -10.22 8.99
CA PRO A 40 13.96 -9.77 10.38
C PRO A 40 13.85 -8.24 10.52
N HIS A 41 14.14 -7.49 9.45
CA HIS A 41 14.14 -6.04 9.44
C HIS A 41 12.81 -5.42 9.02
N THR A 42 11.83 -6.18 8.56
CA THR A 42 10.49 -5.66 8.23
C THR A 42 9.52 -5.90 9.39
N GLY A 43 8.71 -4.92 9.77
CA GLY A 43 7.64 -5.08 10.76
C GLY A 43 6.28 -5.41 10.15
N ALA A 44 6.14 -5.25 8.83
CA ALA A 44 4.94 -5.56 8.05
C ALA A 44 5.34 -5.92 6.61
N VAL A 45 4.43 -6.52 5.85
CA VAL A 45 4.62 -6.80 4.42
C VAL A 45 3.50 -6.15 3.61
N THR A 46 3.85 -5.25 2.71
CA THR A 46 2.86 -4.63 1.80
C THR A 46 2.85 -5.38 0.48
N THR A 47 1.69 -5.84 0.00
CA THR A 47 1.58 -6.47 -1.32
C THR A 47 1.74 -5.44 -2.43
N ARG A 48 2.12 -5.86 -3.64
CA ARG A 48 1.93 -5.03 -4.83
C ARG A 48 0.45 -4.70 -4.98
N THR A 49 0.16 -3.47 -5.41
CA THR A 49 -1.22 -3.02 -5.65
C THR A 49 -1.87 -3.93 -6.70
N SER A 50 -2.91 -4.65 -6.30
CA SER A 50 -3.68 -5.53 -7.19
C SER A 50 -5.02 -4.92 -7.60
N LEU A 51 -5.57 -5.42 -8.71
CA LEU A 51 -6.94 -5.20 -9.17
C LEU A 51 -7.75 -6.49 -8.96
N LEU A 52 -9.07 -6.44 -9.17
CA LEU A 52 -9.88 -7.67 -9.20
C LEU A 52 -9.35 -8.68 -10.23
N GLU A 53 -9.03 -8.19 -11.42
CA GLU A 53 -8.44 -8.96 -12.50
C GLU A 53 -6.91 -8.79 -12.56
N ALA A 54 -6.23 -9.75 -13.18
CA ALA A 54 -4.80 -9.67 -13.42
C ALA A 54 -4.45 -8.47 -14.31
N PHE A 55 -3.43 -7.69 -13.94
CA PHE A 55 -2.94 -6.62 -14.79
C PHE A 55 -1.99 -7.15 -15.85
N SER A 56 -2.30 -6.90 -17.13
CA SER A 56 -1.45 -7.27 -18.26
C SER A 56 -0.18 -6.43 -18.31
N GLN A 57 0.96 -7.02 -17.98
CA GLN A 57 2.26 -6.36 -18.11
C GLN A 57 2.70 -6.27 -19.57
N ASP A 58 3.25 -5.13 -19.97
CA ASP A 58 3.91 -4.90 -21.25
C ASP A 58 5.33 -4.40 -20.98
N ALA A 59 6.33 -5.16 -21.43
CA ALA A 59 7.71 -4.86 -21.12
C ALA A 59 8.29 -3.62 -21.80
N SER A 60 7.64 -3.17 -22.87
CA SER A 60 7.99 -1.92 -23.54
C SER A 60 7.44 -0.68 -22.82
N LYS A 61 6.48 -0.86 -21.90
CA LYS A 61 5.73 0.24 -21.27
C LYS A 61 5.91 0.31 -19.77
N HIS A 62 5.93 -0.83 -19.08
CA HIS A 62 6.08 -0.91 -17.64
C HIS A 62 7.55 -1.12 -17.29
N GLN A 63 8.24 -0.03 -17.05
CA GLN A 63 9.69 0.00 -16.96
C GLN A 63 10.12 0.80 -15.73
N HIS A 64 11.39 0.70 -15.41
CA HIS A 64 12.04 1.59 -14.47
C HIS A 64 13.48 1.86 -14.89
N THR A 65 14.03 2.94 -14.35
CA THR A 65 15.44 3.28 -14.46
C THR A 65 15.88 4.00 -13.19
N PHE A 66 17.18 4.06 -12.99
CA PHE A 66 17.82 4.70 -11.86
C PHE A 66 18.62 5.92 -12.30
N PHE A 67 18.67 6.93 -11.44
CA PHE A 67 19.42 8.16 -11.71
C PHE A 67 19.95 8.81 -10.43
N SER A 68 20.98 9.63 -10.62
CA SER A 68 21.47 10.58 -9.61
C SER A 68 20.88 11.97 -9.90
N PRO A 69 20.23 12.64 -8.92
CA PRO A 69 19.75 14.01 -9.09
C PRO A 69 20.84 15.01 -9.51
N GLN A 70 22.10 14.72 -9.16
CA GLN A 70 23.27 15.52 -9.52
C GLN A 70 23.62 15.38 -11.00
N LEU A 71 23.46 14.18 -11.56
CA LEU A 71 23.74 13.90 -12.98
C LEU A 71 22.58 14.30 -13.90
N GLY A 72 21.33 14.27 -13.40
CA GLY A 72 20.15 14.73 -14.12
C GLY A 72 19.70 13.86 -15.31
N HIS A 73 20.33 12.71 -15.54
CA HIS A 73 20.01 11.77 -16.61
C HIS A 73 20.02 10.32 -16.12
N SER A 74 19.42 9.39 -16.88
CA SER A 74 19.39 7.97 -16.51
C SER A 74 20.78 7.35 -16.50
N THR A 75 21.12 6.68 -15.41
CA THR A 75 22.45 6.05 -15.21
C THR A 75 22.49 4.57 -15.63
N ILE A 76 21.32 3.97 -15.87
CA ILE A 76 21.15 2.57 -16.30
C ILE A 76 20.09 2.53 -17.41
N THR A 77 20.30 1.68 -18.42
CA THR A 77 19.30 1.39 -19.47
C THR A 77 17.98 0.95 -18.84
N SER A 78 16.84 1.28 -19.45
CA SER A 78 15.53 0.92 -18.90
C SER A 78 15.39 -0.58 -18.64
N LEU A 79 14.91 -0.91 -17.44
CA LEU A 79 14.73 -2.27 -16.95
C LEU A 79 13.24 -2.59 -16.85
N HIS A 80 12.87 -3.82 -17.20
CA HIS A 80 11.54 -4.37 -16.93
C HIS A 80 11.47 -4.94 -15.51
N PRO A 81 10.32 -4.91 -14.80
CA PRO A 81 10.13 -5.56 -13.49
C PRO A 81 10.70 -6.98 -13.35
N ASP A 82 10.68 -7.77 -14.42
CA ASP A 82 11.11 -9.18 -14.43
C ASP A 82 12.52 -9.39 -15.00
N SER A 83 13.27 -8.32 -15.33
CA SER A 83 14.62 -8.48 -15.89
C SER A 83 15.56 -9.10 -14.84
N LYS A 84 16.09 -10.29 -15.14
CA LYS A 84 17.17 -10.94 -14.37
C LYS A 84 18.56 -10.38 -14.71
N ASP A 85 18.63 -9.45 -15.65
CA ASP A 85 19.88 -8.81 -16.02
C ASP A 85 20.41 -8.03 -14.83
N LYS A 86 21.66 -8.33 -14.45
CA LYS A 86 22.39 -7.52 -13.47
C LYS A 86 22.44 -6.09 -13.98
N ASP A 87 22.21 -5.13 -13.08
CA ASP A 87 22.32 -3.69 -13.34
C ASP A 87 23.57 -3.39 -14.20
N THR A 88 23.37 -3.24 -15.51
CA THR A 88 24.47 -2.96 -16.44
C THR A 88 24.56 -1.44 -16.54
N HIS A 89 25.43 -0.87 -15.73
CA HIS A 89 25.69 0.57 -15.72
C HIS A 89 26.21 1.02 -17.08
N THR A 90 25.47 1.93 -17.72
CA THR A 90 25.95 2.66 -18.89
C THR A 90 26.60 3.93 -18.40
N THR A 91 27.82 3.85 -17.87
CA THR A 91 28.62 5.06 -17.67
C THR A 91 29.23 5.45 -19.00
N ALA A 92 29.06 6.71 -19.42
CA ALA A 92 29.89 7.27 -20.47
C ALA A 92 31.34 7.18 -19.97
N GLU A 93 32.26 6.74 -20.84
CA GLU A 93 33.69 6.80 -20.55
C GLU A 93 34.01 8.25 -20.15
N ASN A 94 34.42 8.47 -18.90
CA ASN A 94 34.80 9.75 -18.24
C ASN A 94 33.85 10.38 -17.20
N GLU A 95 32.72 9.77 -16.82
CA GLU A 95 31.92 10.27 -15.68
C GLU A 95 32.28 9.58 -14.36
N GLU A 96 32.45 10.37 -13.29
CA GLU A 96 32.72 9.86 -11.94
C GLU A 96 31.52 9.03 -11.46
N TYR A 97 31.73 7.74 -11.16
CA TYR A 97 30.67 6.82 -10.79
C TYR A 97 29.96 7.31 -9.52
N GLN A 98 28.71 7.74 -9.67
CA GLN A 98 27.82 8.02 -8.55
C GLN A 98 26.72 6.96 -8.50
N ASP A 99 26.62 6.28 -7.36
CA ASP A 99 25.52 5.34 -7.12
C ASP A 99 24.18 6.08 -7.29
N PRO A 100 23.27 5.56 -8.14
CA PRO A 100 22.00 6.23 -8.33
C PRO A 100 21.14 6.10 -7.08
N THR A 101 20.70 7.23 -6.55
CA THR A 101 19.90 7.28 -5.31
C THR A 101 18.41 7.50 -5.57
N SER A 102 18.01 7.62 -6.84
CA SER A 102 16.64 7.94 -7.25
C SER A 102 16.21 7.04 -8.40
N SER A 103 14.89 6.90 -8.60
CA SER A 103 14.35 6.11 -9.69
C SER A 103 13.18 6.83 -10.37
N LEU A 104 12.99 6.50 -11.65
CA LEU A 104 11.79 6.82 -12.39
C LEU A 104 11.16 5.50 -12.85
N ASN A 105 9.84 5.37 -12.71
CA ASN A 105 9.14 4.16 -13.16
C ASN A 105 7.82 4.48 -13.88
N THR A 106 7.41 3.57 -14.73
CA THR A 106 6.11 3.54 -15.40
C THR A 106 5.38 2.25 -15.07
N TYR A 107 5.58 1.71 -13.85
CA TYR A 107 5.01 0.43 -13.49
C TYR A 107 3.49 0.42 -13.56
N GLY A 108 2.93 -0.70 -14.01
CA GLY A 108 1.53 -1.01 -13.81
C GLY A 108 1.27 -1.78 -12.51
N TYR A 109 0.05 -2.31 -12.38
CA TYR A 109 -0.41 -3.03 -11.19
C TYR A 109 0.09 -4.49 -11.17
N SER A 110 -0.30 -5.24 -10.14
CA SER A 110 0.08 -6.65 -9.99
C SER A 110 -0.36 -7.52 -11.18
N PRO A 111 0.52 -8.39 -11.73
CA PRO A 111 0.14 -9.38 -12.72
C PRO A 111 -0.75 -10.49 -12.16
N HIS A 112 -0.86 -10.59 -10.83
CA HIS A 112 -1.77 -11.50 -10.15
C HIS A 112 -3.03 -10.76 -9.70
N PRO A 113 -4.23 -11.36 -9.86
CA PRO A 113 -5.48 -10.78 -9.39
C PRO A 113 -5.54 -10.76 -7.86
N PHE A 114 -6.37 -9.89 -7.29
CA PHE A 114 -6.56 -9.79 -5.84
C PHE A 114 -6.88 -11.13 -5.17
N THR A 115 -7.69 -11.98 -5.81
CA THR A 115 -8.06 -13.31 -5.33
C THR A 115 -6.87 -14.27 -5.17
N GLN A 116 -5.81 -14.09 -5.96
CA GLN A 116 -4.59 -14.88 -5.84
C GLN A 116 -3.83 -14.53 -4.55
N TYR A 117 -3.77 -13.25 -4.16
CA TYR A 117 -3.20 -12.84 -2.88
C TYR A 117 -3.97 -13.45 -1.71
N LEU A 118 -5.30 -13.45 -1.74
CA LEU A 118 -6.11 -14.11 -0.71
C LEU A 118 -5.79 -15.61 -0.59
N THR A 119 -5.53 -16.27 -1.72
CA THR A 119 -5.15 -17.69 -1.75
C THR A 119 -3.82 -17.92 -1.05
N TRP A 120 -2.81 -17.10 -1.32
CA TRP A 120 -1.51 -17.18 -0.64
C TRP A 120 -1.61 -16.86 0.85
N LEU A 121 -2.40 -15.86 1.23
CA LEU A 121 -2.61 -15.51 2.63
C LEU A 121 -3.29 -16.64 3.42
N ARG A 122 -4.29 -17.32 2.83
CA ARG A 122 -4.87 -18.54 3.43
C ARG A 122 -3.83 -19.64 3.59
N LYS A 123 -3.03 -19.89 2.54
CA LYS A 123 -1.94 -20.87 2.60
C LYS A 123 -0.96 -20.54 3.74
N PHE A 124 -0.57 -19.28 3.88
CA PHE A 124 0.30 -18.85 4.97
C PHE A 124 -0.34 -19.05 6.34
N ARG A 125 -1.60 -18.59 6.52
CA ARG A 125 -2.38 -18.77 7.76
C ARG A 125 -2.46 -20.23 8.20
N ASP A 126 -2.73 -21.13 7.26
CA ASP A 126 -2.98 -22.55 7.54
C ASP A 126 -1.68 -23.38 7.60
N SER A 127 -0.54 -22.74 7.37
CA SER A 127 0.81 -23.32 7.45
C SER A 127 1.58 -22.86 8.69
N ASN A 128 2.76 -23.44 8.89
CA ASN A 128 3.71 -23.00 9.92
C ASN A 128 4.75 -22.00 9.38
N LEU A 129 4.48 -21.34 8.25
CA LEU A 129 5.42 -20.41 7.60
C LEU A 129 5.50 -19.03 8.28
N LEU A 130 4.47 -18.66 9.04
CA LEU A 130 4.38 -17.37 9.73
C LEU A 130 5.02 -17.42 11.12
N THR A 131 6.35 -17.36 11.17
CA THR A 131 7.13 -17.57 12.40
C THR A 131 7.20 -16.36 13.34
N GLY A 132 6.68 -15.19 12.93
CA GLY A 132 6.75 -13.93 13.69
C GLY A 132 8.19 -13.44 14.02
N ILE A 133 8.28 -12.26 14.63
CA ILE A 133 9.51 -11.70 15.21
C ILE A 133 9.49 -11.93 16.71
N LEU A 134 10.61 -12.40 17.28
CA LEU A 134 10.77 -12.50 18.73
C LEU A 134 10.83 -11.09 19.34
N ASP A 135 9.87 -10.79 20.21
CA ASP A 135 9.91 -9.59 21.03
C ASP A 135 10.86 -9.83 22.22
N PRO A 136 11.98 -9.08 22.32
CA PRO A 136 12.93 -9.26 23.42
C PRO A 136 12.36 -8.91 24.80
N GLN A 137 11.32 -8.08 24.87
CA GLN A 137 10.72 -7.66 26.15
C GLN A 137 9.76 -8.71 26.70
N THR A 138 8.96 -9.32 25.83
CA THR A 138 7.93 -10.29 26.24
C THR A 138 8.36 -11.74 26.07
N GLY A 139 9.41 -12.01 25.28
CA GLY A 139 9.83 -13.36 24.91
C GLY A 139 8.87 -14.07 23.95
N MET A 140 7.79 -13.40 23.52
CA MET A 140 6.79 -13.94 22.62
C MET A 140 7.11 -13.59 21.16
N ARG A 141 6.67 -14.43 20.23
CA ARG A 141 6.78 -14.14 18.80
C ARG A 141 5.56 -13.36 18.34
N LYS A 142 5.77 -12.13 17.90
CA LYS A 142 4.73 -11.30 17.30
C LYS A 142 4.70 -11.50 15.79
N ARG A 143 3.56 -11.95 15.24
CA ARG A 143 3.37 -12.03 13.79
C ARG A 143 3.27 -10.64 13.18
N LYS A 144 3.80 -10.50 11.97
CA LYS A 144 3.71 -9.25 11.21
C LYS A 144 2.37 -9.17 10.50
N PRO A 145 1.75 -7.98 10.38
CA PRO A 145 0.61 -7.81 9.50
C PRO A 145 1.03 -7.83 8.04
N PHE A 146 0.12 -8.30 7.19
CA PHE A 146 0.15 -8.02 5.75
C PHE A 146 -0.71 -6.79 5.45
N ILE A 147 -0.14 -5.81 4.77
CA ILE A 147 -0.87 -4.64 4.24
C ILE A 147 -1.23 -4.98 2.79
N ILE A 148 -2.50 -5.27 2.54
CA ILE A 148 -2.98 -5.64 1.22
C ILE A 148 -3.26 -4.36 0.44
N SER A 149 -2.36 -4.03 -0.49
CA SER A 149 -2.49 -2.86 -1.35
C SER A 149 -3.43 -3.19 -2.51
N THR A 150 -4.48 -2.40 -2.71
CA THR A 150 -5.44 -2.58 -3.79
C THR A 150 -5.88 -1.27 -4.40
N THR A 151 -6.47 -1.32 -5.58
CA THR A 151 -7.08 -0.15 -6.22
C THR A 151 -8.24 -0.56 -7.14
N GLY A 152 -8.93 0.41 -7.73
CA GLY A 152 -10.14 0.21 -8.54
C GLY A 152 -11.22 1.22 -8.15
N PRO A 153 -12.38 1.22 -8.85
CA PRO A 153 -13.53 2.06 -8.47
C PRO A 153 -14.11 1.64 -7.10
N PRO A 154 -14.95 2.50 -6.48
CA PRO A 154 -15.53 2.22 -5.16
C PRO A 154 -16.21 0.85 -5.00
N SER A 155 -16.90 0.36 -6.04
CA SER A 155 -17.53 -0.96 -6.06
C SER A 155 -16.54 -2.13 -5.94
N GLU A 156 -15.34 -1.98 -6.49
CA GLU A 156 -14.27 -2.96 -6.36
C GLU A 156 -13.65 -2.90 -4.96
N ILE A 157 -13.49 -1.71 -4.39
CA ILE A 157 -13.02 -1.55 -3.00
C ILE A 157 -13.99 -2.21 -2.02
N HIS A 158 -15.30 -2.07 -2.22
CA HIS A 158 -16.31 -2.80 -1.45
C HIS A 158 -16.07 -4.32 -1.52
N THR A 159 -15.83 -4.85 -2.73
CA THR A 159 -15.56 -6.27 -2.96
C THR A 159 -14.28 -6.73 -2.28
N HIS A 160 -13.18 -5.98 -2.44
CA HIS A 160 -11.89 -6.26 -1.80
C HIS A 160 -12.00 -6.29 -0.28
N LEU A 161 -12.64 -5.28 0.32
CA LEU A 161 -12.82 -5.18 1.77
C LEU A 161 -13.71 -6.32 2.30
N THR A 162 -14.81 -6.64 1.62
CA THR A 162 -15.69 -7.76 2.01
C THR A 162 -14.93 -9.09 2.01
N ALA A 163 -14.07 -9.31 1.01
CA ALA A 163 -13.27 -10.52 0.92
C ALA A 163 -12.19 -10.61 2.02
N LEU A 164 -11.56 -9.48 2.39
CA LEU A 164 -10.61 -9.47 3.50
C LEU A 164 -11.30 -9.63 4.85
N LEU A 165 -12.45 -8.98 5.08
CA LEU A 165 -13.26 -9.17 6.28
C LEU A 165 -13.65 -10.64 6.42
N THR A 166 -13.97 -11.30 5.30
CA THR A 166 -14.21 -12.74 5.27
C THR A 166 -12.97 -13.52 5.69
N LEU A 167 -11.81 -13.27 5.08
CA LEU A 167 -10.54 -13.93 5.39
C LEU A 167 -10.15 -13.79 6.88
N GLN A 168 -10.27 -12.58 7.43
CA GLN A 168 -9.93 -12.24 8.81
C GLN A 168 -10.82 -12.95 9.84
N ASN A 169 -12.06 -13.28 9.45
CA ASN A 169 -13.08 -13.92 10.31
C ASN A 169 -13.31 -15.40 9.98
N GLU A 170 -12.51 -15.99 9.10
CA GLU A 170 -12.55 -17.42 8.83
C GLU A 170 -12.05 -18.23 10.04
N PRO A 171 -12.66 -19.40 10.34
CA PRO A 171 -12.19 -20.25 11.42
C PRO A 171 -10.74 -20.69 11.23
N LEU A 172 -9.93 -20.61 12.29
CA LEU A 172 -8.57 -21.14 12.30
C LEU A 172 -8.57 -22.67 12.21
N THR A 173 -7.69 -23.21 11.35
CA THR A 173 -7.35 -24.63 11.22
C THR A 173 -6.61 -25.15 12.46
N LEU A 174 -6.60 -26.47 12.72
CA LEU A 174 -5.97 -27.04 13.92
C LEU A 174 -4.46 -26.71 14.03
N SER A 175 -3.75 -26.54 12.91
CA SER A 175 -2.34 -26.11 12.87
C SER A 175 -2.13 -24.68 13.37
N SER A 176 -3.08 -23.78 13.11
CA SER A 176 -3.02 -22.36 13.51
C SER A 176 -3.52 -22.09 14.93
N ARG A 177 -4.03 -23.12 15.64
CA ARG A 177 -4.54 -23.02 17.02
C ARG A 177 -3.51 -23.28 18.11
N GLN A 178 -2.27 -23.61 17.76
CA GLN A 178 -1.29 -24.03 18.77
C GLN A 178 -0.88 -22.93 19.75
N HIS A 179 -1.19 -21.66 19.46
CA HIS A 179 -0.86 -20.52 20.30
C HIS A 179 -1.94 -19.42 20.23
N GLU A 180 -2.40 -18.95 21.39
CA GLU A 180 -3.34 -17.83 21.49
C GLU A 180 -2.68 -16.52 21.01
N GLY A 181 -3.39 -15.72 20.19
CA GLY A 181 -2.87 -14.46 19.64
C GLY A 181 -2.09 -14.57 18.33
N GLU A 182 -2.03 -15.75 17.71
CA GLU A 182 -1.19 -16.05 16.54
C GLU A 182 -1.95 -16.20 15.21
N GLY A 183 -2.92 -15.32 14.93
CA GLY A 183 -3.64 -15.30 13.66
C GLY A 183 -2.84 -14.70 12.50
N LEU A 184 -3.37 -14.83 11.28
CA LEU A 184 -3.04 -13.92 10.19
C LEU A 184 -3.65 -12.55 10.51
N GLU A 185 -2.85 -11.48 10.44
CA GLU A 185 -3.33 -10.11 10.57
C GLU A 185 -3.26 -9.43 9.20
N VAL A 186 -4.41 -8.96 8.68
CA VAL A 186 -4.47 -8.20 7.44
C VAL A 186 -4.96 -6.77 7.67
N LEU A 187 -4.28 -5.83 7.02
CA LEU A 187 -4.69 -4.43 6.89
C LEU A 187 -4.98 -4.17 5.40
N LEU A 188 -5.83 -3.20 5.11
CA LEU A 188 -6.13 -2.78 3.74
C LEU A 188 -5.45 -1.44 3.45
N GLU A 189 -4.69 -1.36 2.36
CA GLU A 189 -4.22 -0.09 1.80
C GLU A 189 -4.93 0.16 0.46
N ILE A 190 -5.66 1.26 0.35
CA ILE A 190 -6.29 1.70 -0.89
C ILE A 190 -5.34 2.68 -1.58
N ASN A 191 -4.80 2.29 -2.72
CA ASN A 191 -3.88 3.11 -3.49
C ASN A 191 -4.66 4.04 -4.44
N LEU A 192 -4.77 5.31 -4.06
CA LEU A 192 -5.52 6.34 -4.79
C LEU A 192 -4.61 7.32 -5.54
N SER A 193 -3.33 6.96 -5.69
CA SER A 193 -2.30 7.82 -6.29
C SER A 193 -2.25 7.75 -7.82
N CYS A 194 -2.74 6.66 -8.40
CA CYS A 194 -2.80 6.45 -9.84
C CYS A 194 -4.21 6.80 -10.35
N PRO A 195 -4.36 7.19 -11.63
CA PRO A 195 -5.68 7.37 -12.20
C PRO A 195 -6.39 6.01 -12.30
N ASN A 196 -7.40 5.81 -11.45
CA ASN A 196 -8.24 4.60 -11.49
C ASN A 196 -9.33 4.70 -12.59
N ILE A 197 -9.57 5.91 -13.10
CA ILE A 197 -10.57 6.20 -14.11
C ILE A 197 -9.86 6.90 -15.27
N PRO A 198 -9.94 6.38 -16.52
CA PRO A 198 -9.34 7.00 -17.68
C PRO A 198 -9.75 8.48 -17.82
N GLY A 199 -8.76 9.36 -18.00
CA GLY A 199 -8.99 10.79 -18.19
C GLY A 199 -9.36 11.59 -16.94
N LYS A 200 -9.43 10.97 -15.75
CA LYS A 200 -9.63 11.67 -14.48
C LYS A 200 -8.32 11.78 -13.69
N PRO A 201 -8.15 12.85 -12.88
CA PRO A 201 -7.02 12.92 -11.95
C PRO A 201 -7.12 11.78 -10.92
N PRO A 202 -5.99 11.40 -10.28
CA PRO A 202 -6.01 10.47 -9.16
C PRO A 202 -7.06 10.86 -8.11
N PRO A 203 -7.87 9.91 -7.60
CA PRO A 203 -8.93 10.22 -6.63
C PRO A 203 -8.42 10.97 -5.41
N ALA A 204 -7.18 10.72 -4.97
CA ALA A 204 -6.57 11.40 -3.82
C ALA A 204 -6.50 12.94 -3.94
N TYR A 205 -6.61 13.50 -5.15
CA TYR A 205 -6.65 14.94 -5.39
C TYR A 205 -8.08 15.50 -5.55
N ASN A 206 -9.11 14.68 -5.42
CA ASN A 206 -10.50 15.04 -5.69
C ASN A 206 -11.40 14.62 -4.51
N PRO A 207 -11.76 15.55 -3.61
CA PRO A 207 -12.55 15.24 -2.41
C PRO A 207 -13.91 14.58 -2.70
N PRO A 208 -14.70 15.00 -3.70
CA PRO A 208 -15.92 14.28 -4.09
C PRO A 208 -15.67 12.81 -4.44
N LEU A 209 -14.65 12.51 -5.24
CA LEU A 209 -14.31 11.11 -5.56
C LEU A 209 -13.87 10.34 -4.32
N LEU A 210 -13.05 10.92 -3.45
CA LEU A 210 -12.64 10.28 -2.19
C LEU A 210 -13.83 9.93 -1.29
N LEU A 211 -14.85 10.78 -1.24
CA LEU A 211 -16.06 10.51 -0.46
C LEU A 211 -16.78 9.25 -0.94
N GLU A 212 -16.80 8.98 -2.25
CA GLU A 212 -17.38 7.73 -2.80
C GLU A 212 -16.65 6.49 -2.26
N TYR A 213 -15.33 6.56 -2.05
CA TYR A 213 -14.57 5.45 -1.45
C TYR A 213 -14.90 5.26 0.03
N LEU A 214 -15.07 6.35 0.80
CA LEU A 214 -15.46 6.26 2.20
C LEU A 214 -16.86 5.66 2.36
N ILE A 215 -17.80 6.04 1.49
CA ILE A 215 -19.14 5.44 1.44
C ILE A 215 -19.06 3.94 1.15
N ALA A 216 -18.28 3.53 0.13
CA ALA A 216 -18.12 2.11 -0.20
C ALA A 216 -17.49 1.28 0.94
N ILE A 217 -16.59 1.87 1.73
CA ILE A 217 -16.03 1.24 2.94
C ILE A 217 -17.14 1.01 3.98
N GLU A 218 -17.95 2.03 4.27
CA GLU A 218 -19.04 1.93 5.24
C GLU A 218 -20.10 0.92 4.80
N GLU A 219 -20.46 0.91 3.52
CA GLU A 219 -21.39 -0.04 2.93
C GLU A 219 -20.87 -1.48 3.03
N ALA A 220 -19.59 -1.71 2.75
CA ALA A 220 -18.98 -3.04 2.86
C ALA A 220 -18.98 -3.56 4.30
N LYS A 221 -18.57 -2.73 5.26
CA LYS A 221 -18.59 -3.09 6.69
C LYS A 221 -20.01 -3.36 7.18
N SER A 222 -20.99 -2.55 6.75
CA SER A 222 -22.39 -2.72 7.13
C SER A 222 -23.00 -3.97 6.52
N SER A 223 -22.75 -4.23 5.23
CA SER A 223 -23.24 -5.42 4.52
C SER A 223 -22.66 -6.71 5.10
N PHE A 224 -21.36 -6.71 5.41
CA PHE A 224 -20.70 -7.85 6.04
C PHE A 224 -21.31 -8.16 7.42
N LEU A 225 -21.49 -7.14 8.25
CA LEU A 225 -22.09 -7.29 9.58
C LEU A 225 -23.51 -7.85 9.49
N ALA A 226 -24.35 -7.29 8.62
CA ALA A 226 -25.73 -7.73 8.42
C ALA A 226 -25.81 -9.19 7.94
N THR A 227 -24.82 -9.65 7.17
CA THR A 227 -24.72 -11.05 6.72
C THR A 227 -24.32 -11.96 7.87
N ARG A 228 -23.31 -11.59 8.66
CA ARG A 228 -22.82 -12.41 9.78
C ARG A 228 -23.78 -12.52 10.95
N ALA A 229 -24.53 -11.45 11.26
CA ALA A 229 -25.56 -11.46 12.29
C ALA A 229 -26.63 -12.55 12.02
N LYS A 230 -26.96 -12.79 10.74
CA LYS A 230 -27.90 -13.85 10.33
C LYS A 230 -27.34 -15.26 10.50
N GLU A 231 -26.01 -15.43 10.43
CA GLU A 231 -25.35 -16.75 10.44
C GLU A 231 -24.97 -17.25 11.84
N LYS A 232 -24.53 -16.36 12.74
CA LYS A 232 -23.89 -16.76 14.01
C LYS A 232 -24.59 -16.29 15.30
N GLY A 233 -25.73 -15.58 15.20
CA GLY A 233 -26.40 -14.98 16.36
C GLY A 233 -25.62 -13.79 16.95
N ASP A 234 -26.23 -13.06 17.88
CA ASP A 234 -25.76 -11.74 18.35
C ASP A 234 -24.44 -11.76 19.16
N ASP A 235 -23.93 -12.93 19.55
CA ASP A 235 -22.77 -13.07 20.46
C ASP A 235 -21.40 -13.26 19.76
N ALA A 236 -21.34 -13.28 18.42
CA ALA A 236 -20.08 -13.49 17.70
C ALA A 236 -19.21 -12.22 17.66
N ILE A 237 -18.02 -12.28 18.26
CA ILE A 237 -17.00 -11.22 18.09
C ILE A 237 -16.50 -11.25 16.64
N LEU A 238 -16.73 -10.16 15.91
CA LEU A 238 -16.20 -9.97 14.56
C LEU A 238 -14.94 -9.12 14.59
N HIS A 239 -13.91 -9.55 13.88
CA HIS A 239 -12.67 -8.81 13.72
C HIS A 239 -12.79 -7.88 12.50
N ASP A 240 -12.56 -6.59 12.72
CA ASP A 240 -12.52 -5.60 11.63
C ASP A 240 -11.10 -5.45 11.08
N ILE A 241 -10.97 -4.63 10.04
CA ILE A 241 -9.73 -4.38 9.32
C ILE A 241 -9.39 -2.90 9.42
N HIS A 242 -8.13 -2.63 9.74
CA HIS A 242 -7.56 -1.29 9.59
C HIS A 242 -7.42 -0.95 8.12
N ILE A 243 -7.94 0.21 7.72
CA ILE A 243 -7.91 0.68 6.34
C ILE A 243 -7.01 1.91 6.30
N GLY A 244 -6.16 2.00 5.29
CA GLY A 244 -5.35 3.17 5.03
C GLY A 244 -5.40 3.61 3.58
N LEU A 245 -5.00 4.85 3.35
CA LEU A 245 -4.94 5.45 2.03
C LEU A 245 -3.48 5.70 1.64
N LYS A 246 -3.07 5.20 0.47
CA LYS A 246 -1.78 5.54 -0.12
C LYS A 246 -1.96 6.71 -1.07
N ASN A 247 -1.42 7.85 -0.64
CA ASN A 247 -1.60 9.13 -1.29
C ASN A 247 -0.40 9.49 -2.15
N PRO A 248 -0.62 10.19 -3.28
CA PRO A 248 0.46 10.82 -4.00
C PRO A 248 0.99 12.00 -3.17
N PRO A 249 2.15 12.58 -3.55
CA PRO A 249 2.64 13.76 -2.86
C PRO A 249 1.66 14.92 -2.98
N PHE A 250 1.28 15.50 -1.84
CA PHE A 250 0.59 16.78 -1.80
C PHE A 250 1.62 17.91 -1.83
N THR A 251 1.30 18.96 -2.57
CA THR A 251 2.21 20.08 -2.88
C THR A 251 1.68 21.43 -2.39
N TYR A 252 0.42 21.49 -1.92
CA TYR A 252 -0.16 22.69 -1.31
C TYR A 252 -1.18 22.35 -0.23
N THR A 253 -1.37 23.27 0.72
CA THR A 253 -2.11 23.06 1.98
C THR A 253 -3.52 22.53 1.79
N THR A 254 -4.27 23.03 0.80
CA THR A 254 -5.67 22.64 0.59
C THR A 254 -5.82 21.14 0.32
N GLN A 255 -4.85 20.48 -0.30
CA GLN A 255 -4.91 19.02 -0.51
C GLN A 255 -4.93 18.25 0.80
N PHE A 256 -4.11 18.67 1.77
CA PHE A 256 -4.07 18.07 3.09
C PHE A 256 -5.38 18.30 3.84
N THR A 257 -5.82 19.56 3.94
CA THR A 257 -7.00 19.90 4.73
C THR A 257 -8.26 19.31 4.12
N SER A 258 -8.40 19.30 2.79
CA SER A 258 -9.55 18.71 2.13
C SER A 258 -9.65 17.20 2.29
N LEU A 259 -8.52 16.49 2.43
CA LEU A 259 -8.53 15.05 2.74
C LEU A 259 -9.07 14.80 4.16
N LEU A 260 -8.51 15.50 5.14
CA LEU A 260 -8.82 15.28 6.56
C LEU A 260 -10.22 15.77 6.95
N SER A 261 -10.75 16.76 6.23
CA SER A 261 -12.10 17.29 6.46
C SER A 261 -13.22 16.43 5.87
N LEU A 262 -12.92 15.29 5.24
CA LEU A 262 -13.94 14.44 4.64
C LEU A 262 -14.82 13.79 5.71
N PRO A 263 -16.16 13.82 5.56
CA PRO A 263 -17.06 13.14 6.48
C PRO A 263 -16.72 11.65 6.63
N GLY A 264 -16.62 11.18 7.87
CA GLY A 264 -16.32 9.78 8.18
C GLY A 264 -14.86 9.37 7.97
N PHE A 265 -13.95 10.30 7.65
CA PHE A 265 -12.54 9.98 7.43
C PHE A 265 -11.88 9.37 8.67
N SER A 266 -11.95 10.04 9.82
CA SER A 266 -11.39 9.57 11.10
C SER A 266 -11.98 8.27 11.62
N LYS A 267 -13.23 7.98 11.25
CA LYS A 267 -13.93 6.75 11.61
C LYS A 267 -13.50 5.54 10.76
N ASN A 268 -13.22 5.78 9.48
CA ASN A 268 -12.99 4.71 8.51
C ASN A 268 -11.50 4.47 8.22
N ILE A 269 -10.65 5.48 8.38
CA ILE A 269 -9.23 5.43 8.03
C ILE A 269 -8.38 5.37 9.30
N SER A 270 -7.52 4.36 9.38
CA SER A 270 -6.60 4.11 10.50
C SER A 270 -5.16 4.54 10.19
N PHE A 271 -4.77 4.63 8.92
CA PHE A 271 -3.44 5.09 8.54
C PHE A 271 -3.38 5.78 7.17
N ILE A 272 -2.34 6.57 6.96
CA ILE A 272 -2.03 7.20 5.68
C ILE A 272 -0.62 6.75 5.27
N THR A 273 -0.50 6.21 4.05
CA THR A 273 0.81 5.96 3.44
C THR A 273 1.26 7.21 2.69
N ALA A 274 2.30 7.87 3.19
CA ALA A 274 2.80 9.16 2.69
C ALA A 274 4.29 9.03 2.32
N VAL A 275 4.65 8.85 1.04
CA VAL A 275 3.86 9.09 -0.18
C VAL A 275 4.11 8.01 -1.24
N ASN A 276 3.24 7.95 -2.24
CA ASN A 276 3.54 7.30 -3.50
C ASN A 276 4.54 8.13 -4.33
N THR A 277 4.99 7.59 -5.46
CA THR A 277 5.89 8.31 -6.37
C THR A 277 5.29 9.62 -6.87
N LEU A 278 6.12 10.61 -7.16
CA LEU A 278 5.67 11.85 -7.80
C LEU A 278 5.48 11.62 -9.29
N GLY A 279 4.24 11.61 -9.76
CA GLY A 279 3.91 11.51 -11.18
C GLY A 279 4.21 12.79 -11.96
N GLY A 280 4.23 12.69 -13.30
CA GLY A 280 4.49 13.84 -14.17
C GLY A 280 5.97 14.14 -14.37
N CYS A 281 6.86 13.23 -13.95
CA CYS A 281 8.30 13.40 -14.10
C CYS A 281 8.80 12.78 -15.40
N LEU A 282 9.78 13.43 -16.03
CA LEU A 282 10.49 12.94 -17.21
C LEU A 282 11.97 12.80 -16.88
N LEU A 283 12.58 11.73 -17.36
CA LEU A 283 14.02 11.55 -17.33
C LEU A 283 14.48 11.20 -18.74
N LEU A 284 15.60 11.81 -19.16
CA LEU A 284 16.21 11.57 -20.46
C LEU A 284 17.42 10.64 -20.33
N SER A 285 17.70 9.89 -21.39
CA SER A 285 18.97 9.22 -21.58
C SER A 285 20.09 10.23 -21.89
N SER A 286 21.34 9.77 -21.84
CA SER A 286 22.50 10.57 -22.25
C SER A 286 22.43 11.04 -23.72
N LEU A 287 21.60 10.40 -24.54
CA LEU A 287 21.33 10.76 -25.93
C LEU A 287 20.16 11.74 -26.10
N GLY A 288 19.57 12.23 -25.00
CA GLY A 288 18.43 13.15 -25.01
C GLY A 288 17.09 12.52 -25.39
N GLN A 289 17.01 11.18 -25.39
CA GLN A 289 15.77 10.44 -25.66
C GLN A 289 15.03 10.17 -24.34
N ASN A 290 13.72 9.90 -24.41
CA ASN A 290 12.97 9.45 -23.23
C ASN A 290 13.63 8.21 -22.64
N ALA A 291 13.94 8.22 -21.34
CA ALA A 291 14.56 7.07 -20.68
C ALA A 291 13.59 5.88 -20.57
N LEU A 292 12.28 6.14 -20.55
CA LEU A 292 11.22 5.14 -20.45
C LEU A 292 10.23 5.29 -21.63
N GLY A 293 9.52 4.21 -21.96
CA GLY A 293 8.47 4.24 -22.99
C GLY A 293 7.18 4.94 -22.54
N SER A 294 6.62 4.53 -21.38
CA SER A 294 5.27 4.86 -20.88
C SER A 294 4.12 4.48 -21.84
N GLU A 295 2.88 4.36 -21.33
CA GLU A 295 1.71 3.95 -22.12
C GLU A 295 1.41 4.85 -23.32
N ASN A 296 1.67 6.15 -23.17
CA ASN A 296 1.45 7.16 -24.21
C ASN A 296 2.70 7.45 -25.06
N GLY A 297 3.82 6.76 -24.83
CA GLY A 297 5.09 7.00 -25.53
C GLY A 297 5.85 8.25 -25.07
N TRP A 298 5.36 8.99 -24.06
CA TRP A 298 5.94 10.26 -23.63
C TRP A 298 7.07 10.09 -22.61
N GLY A 299 7.31 8.88 -22.11
CA GLY A 299 8.30 8.59 -21.07
C GLY A 299 8.01 9.19 -19.69
N ILE A 300 6.79 9.71 -19.50
CA ILE A 300 6.38 10.30 -18.21
C ILE A 300 6.13 9.19 -17.20
N GLY A 301 6.80 9.29 -16.05
CA GLY A 301 6.74 8.30 -14.98
C GLY A 301 6.62 8.91 -13.58
N GLY A 302 6.61 8.01 -12.60
CA GLY A 302 6.65 8.30 -11.17
C GLY A 302 8.09 8.33 -10.65
N MET A 303 8.51 9.46 -10.10
CA MET A 303 9.83 9.64 -9.48
C MET A 303 9.82 9.21 -8.01
N ALA A 304 10.89 8.55 -7.56
CA ALA A 304 11.12 8.13 -6.19
C ALA A 304 12.59 8.29 -5.77
N GLY A 305 12.90 7.89 -4.53
CA GLY A 305 14.24 7.95 -3.94
C GLY A 305 14.62 9.35 -3.44
N SER A 306 15.92 9.65 -3.37
CA SER A 306 16.41 10.90 -2.78
C SER A 306 15.86 12.16 -3.45
N ALA A 307 15.57 12.11 -4.76
CA ALA A 307 14.94 13.22 -5.47
C ALA A 307 13.55 13.60 -4.91
N LEU A 308 12.80 12.62 -4.39
CA LEU A 308 11.47 12.83 -3.81
C LEU A 308 11.52 13.14 -2.31
N HIS A 309 12.62 12.79 -1.64
CA HIS A 309 12.69 12.72 -0.17
C HIS A 309 12.25 14.02 0.55
N PRO A 310 12.66 15.23 0.15
CA PRO A 310 12.20 16.45 0.81
C PRO A 310 10.68 16.67 0.75
N ILE A 311 10.04 16.30 -0.37
CA ILE A 311 8.58 16.39 -0.54
C ILE A 311 7.89 15.34 0.34
N ALA A 312 8.40 14.10 0.36
CA ALA A 312 7.93 13.04 1.24
C ALA A 312 7.97 13.48 2.72
N LEU A 313 9.10 14.00 3.19
CA LEU A 313 9.26 14.47 4.56
C LEU A 313 8.30 15.64 4.88
N GLY A 314 8.13 16.56 3.93
CA GLY A 314 7.16 17.66 4.05
C GLY A 314 5.72 17.16 4.21
N ASN A 315 5.34 16.12 3.45
CA ASN A 315 4.02 15.49 3.55
C ASN A 315 3.82 14.84 4.92
N VAL A 316 4.77 14.01 5.37
CA VAL A 316 4.73 13.36 6.69
C VAL A 316 4.61 14.40 7.80
N ARG A 317 5.46 15.44 7.79
CA ARG A 317 5.46 16.48 8.82
C ARG A 317 4.16 17.28 8.84
N THR A 318 3.62 17.62 7.67
CA THR A 318 2.40 18.42 7.55
C THR A 318 1.18 17.61 7.98
N LEU A 319 1.04 16.37 7.49
CA LEU A 319 -0.02 15.45 7.91
C LEU A 319 0.01 15.26 9.42
N ARG A 320 1.17 14.93 10.00
CA ARG A 320 1.28 14.70 11.45
C ARG A 320 0.84 15.92 12.24
N ARG A 321 1.28 17.12 11.85
CA ARG A 321 0.88 18.38 12.49
C ARG A 321 -0.63 18.61 12.44
N LEU A 322 -1.23 18.44 11.27
CA LEU A 322 -2.67 18.66 11.09
C LEU A 322 -3.49 17.65 11.90
N LEU A 323 -3.12 16.36 11.84
CA LEU A 323 -3.76 15.30 12.62
C LEU A 323 -3.66 15.56 14.14
N ASP A 324 -2.50 16.01 14.63
CA ASP A 324 -2.30 16.30 16.07
C ASP A 324 -3.04 17.55 16.55
N SER A 325 -3.20 18.54 15.68
CA SER A 325 -3.83 19.83 16.02
C SER A 325 -5.36 19.84 15.90
N ASP A 326 -5.95 18.79 15.30
CA ASP A 326 -7.39 18.73 15.07
C ASP A 326 -8.16 18.51 16.39
N GLU A 327 -9.42 18.94 16.41
CA GLU A 327 -10.31 18.71 17.56
C GLU A 327 -10.87 17.28 17.58
N ASP A 328 -10.94 16.63 16.41
CA ASP A 328 -11.34 15.22 16.31
C ASP A 328 -10.23 14.28 16.80
N GLU A 329 -10.41 13.71 18.01
CA GLU A 329 -9.51 12.71 18.59
C GLU A 329 -9.31 11.47 17.71
N GLY A 330 -10.26 11.14 16.84
CA GLY A 330 -10.14 10.07 15.86
C GLY A 330 -9.01 10.33 14.86
N LEU A 331 -8.83 11.59 14.42
CA LEU A 331 -7.74 11.97 13.52
C LEU A 331 -6.36 11.82 14.18
N LYS A 332 -6.25 12.13 15.48
CA LYS A 332 -4.99 12.00 16.22
C LYS A 332 -4.46 10.57 16.23
N ASN A 333 -5.38 9.59 16.25
CA ASN A 333 -5.07 8.16 16.25
C ASN A 333 -4.63 7.61 14.89
N ILE A 334 -4.79 8.37 13.80
CA ILE A 334 -4.36 7.95 12.46
C ILE A 334 -2.82 7.87 12.42
N LYS A 335 -2.32 6.71 12.00
CA LYS A 335 -0.87 6.49 11.82
C LYS A 335 -0.41 6.97 10.46
N ILE A 336 0.86 7.37 10.38
CA ILE A 336 1.53 7.60 9.09
C ILE A 336 2.49 6.44 8.88
N VAL A 337 2.39 5.79 7.73
CA VAL A 337 3.21 4.64 7.33
C VAL A 337 4.00 5.02 6.08
N GLY A 338 5.26 4.57 6.00
CA GLY A 338 6.17 4.95 4.93
C GLY A 338 7.04 6.16 5.29
#